data_AF-A0AAV6BHW5-F1
#
_entry.id   AF-A0AAV6BHW5-F1
#
_cell.length_a   1.000
_cell.length_b   1.000
_cell.length_c   1.000
_cell.angle_alpha   90.00
_cell.angle_beta   90.00
_cell.angle_gamma   90.00
#
_symmetry.space_group_name_H-M   'P 1'
#
loop_
_entity.id
_entity.type
_entity.pdbx_description
1 polymer ?
#
loop_
_entity_poly.entity_id
_entity_poly.type
_entity_poly.pdbx_seq_one_letter_code
_entity_poly.pdbx_strand_id
1 'polypeptide(L)' 'MNKDEVEGKVEKAKGYVKEQVGKATDDPDLEAEGSAQKGAGKMQEGFGEARRKVGEAVKKAGDAIKD' A
#
# COMPACT_ATOMS: atom_id res chain seq x y z
N MET A 1 4.95 14.25 6.47
CA MET A 1 5.00 12.86 5.97
C MET A 1 5.47 11.99 7.12
N ASN A 2 4.71 10.97 7.49
CA ASN A 2 5.11 10.05 8.56
C ASN A 2 6.17 9.06 8.05
N LYS A 3 6.96 8.48 8.98
CA LYS A 3 8.01 7.49 8.66
C LYS A 3 7.45 6.30 7.87
N ASP A 4 6.28 5.81 8.27
CA ASP A 4 5.58 4.69 7.62
C ASP A 4 5.22 4.97 6.15
N GLU A 5 4.85 6.22 5.82
CA GLU A 5 4.56 6.62 4.44
C GLU A 5 5.81 6.63 3.56
N VAL A 6 6.97 6.99 4.14
CA VAL A 6 8.25 6.97 3.42
C VAL A 6 8.69 5.53 3.20
N GLU A 7 8.57 4.69 4.23
CA GLU A 7 8.94 3.28 4.16
C GLU A 7 8.10 2.53 3.11
N GLY A 8 6.77 2.73 3.09
CA GLY A 8 5.90 2.15 2.08
C GLY A 8 6.18 2.62 0.65
N LYS A 9 6.63 3.88 0.46
CA LYS A 9 7.10 4.36 -0.86
C LYS A 9 8.41 3.71 -1.28
N VAL A 10 9.33 3.51 -0.35
CA VAL A 10 10.61 2.84 -0.60
C VAL A 10 10.38 1.36 -0.97
N GLU A 11 9.51 0.65 -0.25
CA GLU A 11 9.17 -0.74 -0.58
C GLU A 11 8.51 -0.87 -1.95
N LYS A 12 7.58 0.03 -2.30
CA LYS A 12 6.99 0.06 -3.66
C LYS A 12 8.04 0.28 -4.75
N ALA A 13 8.97 1.20 -4.53
CA ALA A 13 10.05 1.45 -5.49
C ALA A 13 10.95 0.21 -5.63
N LYS A 14 11.28 -0.45 -4.52
CA LYS A 14 12.10 -1.67 -4.50
C LYS A 14 11.43 -2.84 -5.23
N GLY A 15 10.13 -3.04 -5.01
CA GLY A 15 9.34 -4.04 -5.72
C GLY A 15 9.25 -3.77 -7.23
N TYR A 16 9.09 -2.50 -7.63
CA TYR A 16 9.13 -2.11 -9.04
C TYR A 16 10.48 -2.40 -9.70
N VAL A 17 11.58 -2.09 -9.01
CA VAL A 17 12.93 -2.39 -9.51
C VAL A 17 13.14 -3.90 -9.65
N LYS A 18 12.74 -4.72 -8.66
CA LYS A 18 12.82 -6.19 -8.76
C LYS A 18 12.02 -6.73 -9.95
N GLU A 19 10.81 -6.24 -10.17
CA GLU A 19 9.97 -6.65 -11.31
C GLU A 19 10.64 -6.32 -12.66
N GLN A 20 11.23 -5.12 -12.79
CA GLN A 20 11.91 -4.70 -14.02
C GLN A 20 13.21 -5.47 -14.26
N VAL A 21 14.00 -5.68 -13.20
CA VAL A 21 15.24 -6.46 -13.28
C VAL A 21 14.93 -7.91 -13.62
N GLY A 22 13.97 -8.54 -12.95
CA GLY A 22 13.55 -9.91 -13.24
C GLY A 22 13.12 -10.11 -14.69
N LYS A 23 12.33 -9.16 -15.24
CA LYS A 23 11.98 -9.16 -16.67
C LYS A 23 13.17 -9.00 -17.60
N ALA A 24 14.14 -8.15 -17.24
CA ALA A 24 15.31 -7.91 -18.04
C ALA A 24 16.31 -9.09 -18.01
N THR A 25 16.30 -9.88 -16.95
CA THR A 25 17.20 -11.04 -16.76
C THR A 25 16.52 -12.38 -17.02
N ASP A 26 15.25 -12.40 -17.46
CA ASP A 26 14.42 -13.63 -17.57
C ASP A 26 14.41 -14.45 -16.27
N ASP A 27 14.39 -13.77 -15.12
CA ASP A 27 14.38 -14.39 -13.79
C ASP A 27 12.95 -14.39 -13.21
N PRO A 28 12.26 -15.55 -13.23
CA PRO A 28 10.86 -15.65 -12.83
C PRO A 28 10.67 -15.44 -11.31
N ASP A 29 11.68 -15.72 -10.50
CA ASP A 29 11.64 -15.52 -9.05
C ASP A 29 11.61 -14.02 -8.70
N LEU A 30 12.43 -13.21 -9.36
CA LEU A 30 12.44 -11.74 -9.19
C LEU A 30 11.14 -11.08 -9.69
N GLU A 31 10.56 -11.57 -10.80
CA GLU A 31 9.26 -11.08 -11.29
C GLU A 31 8.13 -11.41 -10.29
N ALA A 32 8.13 -12.63 -9.76
CA ALA A 32 7.15 -13.09 -8.79
C ALA A 32 7.25 -12.32 -7.46
N GLU A 33 8.46 -12.10 -6.93
CA GLU A 33 8.69 -11.29 -5.74
C GLU A 33 8.20 -9.85 -5.91
N GLY A 34 8.51 -9.22 -7.05
CA GLY A 34 8.06 -7.85 -7.35
C GLY A 34 6.54 -7.74 -7.44
N SER A 35 5.89 -8.71 -8.10
CA SER A 35 4.43 -8.78 -8.23
C SER A 35 3.73 -9.02 -6.89
N ALA A 36 4.28 -9.91 -6.06
CA ALA A 36 3.75 -10.20 -4.73
C ALA A 36 3.84 -8.97 -3.80
N GLN A 37 4.97 -8.26 -3.79
CA GLN A 37 5.13 -7.02 -3.01
C GLN A 37 4.15 -5.92 -3.46
N LYS A 38 3.93 -5.77 -4.77
CA LYS A 38 2.92 -4.84 -5.32
C LYS A 38 1.51 -5.19 -4.86
N GLY A 39 1.17 -6.49 -4.86
CA GLY A 39 -0.13 -6.99 -4.43
C GLY A 39 -0.39 -6.75 -2.94
N ALA A 40 0.58 -7.09 -2.10
CA ALA A 40 0.53 -6.85 -0.65
C ALA A 40 0.40 -5.35 -0.32
N GLY A 41 1.19 -4.50 -0.98
CA GLY A 41 1.13 -3.05 -0.79
C GLY A 41 -0.22 -2.45 -1.20
N LYS A 42 -0.81 -2.90 -2.33
CA LYS A 42 -2.17 -2.47 -2.74
C LYS A 42 -3.24 -2.92 -1.75
N MET A 43 -3.12 -4.14 -1.21
CA MET A 43 -4.04 -4.65 -0.19
C MET A 43 -3.99 -3.83 1.10
N GLN A 44 -2.79 -3.54 1.62
CA GLN A 44 -2.63 -2.68 2.80
C GLN A 44 -3.17 -1.27 2.57
N GLU A 45 -2.93 -0.70 1.40
CA GLU A 45 -3.41 0.64 1.05
C GLU A 45 -4.94 0.69 0.97
N GLY A 46 -5.56 -0.29 0.30
CA GLY A 46 -7.02 -0.41 0.23
C GLY A 46 -7.67 -0.65 1.60
N PHE A 47 -7.07 -1.50 2.44
CA PHE A 47 -7.56 -1.74 3.81
C PHE A 47 -7.42 -0.49 4.69
N GLY A 48 -6.31 0.22 4.58
CA GLY A 48 -6.08 1.49 5.28
C GLY A 48 -7.07 2.57 4.86
N GLU A 49 -7.36 2.68 3.56
CA GLU A 49 -8.33 3.64 3.04
C GLU A 49 -9.76 3.33 3.50
N ALA A 50 -10.15 2.04 3.50
CA ALA A 50 -11.44 1.58 4.01
C ALA A 50 -11.60 1.90 5.51
N ARG A 51 -10.60 1.58 6.34
CA ARG A 51 -10.60 1.94 7.76
C ARG A 51 -10.74 3.45 7.98
N ARG A 52 -10.06 4.26 7.17
CA ARG A 52 -10.10 5.72 7.25
C ARG A 52 -11.50 6.25 6.95
N LYS A 53 -12.13 5.77 5.87
CA LYS A 53 -13.51 6.14 5.49
C LYS A 53 -14.52 5.77 6.58
N VAL A 54 -14.38 4.59 7.20
CA VAL A 54 -15.23 4.18 8.33
C VAL A 54 -15.00 5.10 9.53
N GLY A 55 -13.75 5.40 9.87
CA GLY A 55 -13.42 6.33 10.95
C GLY A 55 -13.99 7.73 10.75
N GLU A 56 -13.90 8.27 9.53
CA GLU A 56 -14.49 9.58 9.18
C GLU A 56 -16.01 9.57 9.29
N ALA A 57 -16.68 8.50 8.83
CA ALA A 57 -18.14 8.37 8.93
C ALA A 57 -18.60 8.33 10.39
N VAL A 58 -17.92 7.54 11.24
CA VAL A 58 -18.23 7.45 12.68
C VAL A 58 -17.98 8.79 13.37
N LYS A 59 -16.87 9.47 13.06
CA LYS A 59 -16.55 10.78 13.64
C LYS A 59 -17.61 11.83 13.28
N LYS A 60 -18.03 11.86 12.01
CA LYS A 60 -19.07 12.78 11.51
C LYS A 60 -20.44 12.52 12.15
N ALA A 61 -20.80 11.25 12.37
CA ALA A 61 -22.01 10.90 13.11
C ALA A 61 -21.93 11.32 14.58
N GLY A 62 -20.76 11.15 15.21
CA GLY A 62 -20.52 11.58 16.59
C GLY A 62 -20.61 13.09 16.78
N ASP A 63 -20.05 13.88 15.86
CA ASP A 63 -20.14 15.34 15.89
C ASP A 63 -21.60 15.81 15.74
N ALA A 64 -22.38 15.21 14.83
CA ALA A 64 -23.78 15.57 14.59
C ALA A 64 -24.76 15.24 15.75
N ILE A 65 -24.37 14.39 16.69
CA ILE A 65 -25.16 14.04 17.90
C ILE A 65 -24.77 14.93 19.09
N LYS A 66 -23.62 15.62 18.99
CA LYS A 66 -23.05 16.42 20.08
C LYS A 66 -23.45 17.90 20.01
N ASP A 67 -23.96 18.35 18.87
CA ASP A 67 -24.73 19.59 18.67
C ASP A 67 -26.20 19.42 19.12
#